data_AF-A0A933P8I0-F1
#
_entry.id   AF-A0A933P8I0-F1
#
_cell.length_a   1.000
_cell.length_b   1.000
_cell.length_c   1.000
_cell.angle_alpha   90.00
_cell.angle_beta   90.00
_cell.angle_gamma   90.00
#
_symmetry.space_group_name_H-M   'P 1'
#
loop_
_entity.id
_entity.type
_entity.pdbx_description
1 polymer ?
#
loop_
_entity_poly.entity_id
_entity_poly.type
_entity_poly.pdbx_seq_one_letter_code
_entity_poly.pdbx_strand_id
1 'polypeptide(L)'
;MKSLFARFRRTSADSPMSCHQVGELLQHYLDCELDASRSLRLSAHLEDCRRCGLEAETYERIKLSLAQQRPEVAPDSLARLREFGTRLARGEEPLDP
;
A
#
# COMPACT_ATOMS: atom_id res chain seq x y z
N MET A 1 46.72 -22.34 -8.40
CA MET A 1 46.85 -21.34 -7.31
C MET A 1 45.46 -21.00 -6.79
N LYS A 2 45.38 -20.71 -5.50
CA LYS A 2 44.21 -20.87 -4.63
C LYS A 2 43.04 -19.94 -4.96
N SER A 3 41.84 -20.53 -4.87
CA SER A 3 40.52 -19.89 -4.77
C SER A 3 40.50 -18.73 -3.79
N LEU A 4 39.95 -17.58 -4.20
CA LEU A 4 39.55 -16.46 -3.33
C LEU A 4 38.37 -15.69 -3.97
N PHE A 5 37.24 -16.36 -4.20
CA PHE A 5 35.97 -15.64 -4.31
C PHE A 5 35.33 -15.66 -2.93
N ALA A 6 35.50 -14.54 -2.22
CA ALA A 6 34.92 -14.29 -0.92
C ALA A 6 33.41 -14.55 -0.97
N ARG A 7 32.94 -15.42 -0.07
CA ARG A 7 31.52 -15.64 0.19
C ARG A 7 30.91 -14.36 0.74
N PHE A 8 30.36 -13.53 -0.14
CA PHE A 8 29.48 -12.44 0.26
C PHE A 8 28.16 -13.03 0.75
N ARG A 9 27.90 -12.93 2.05
CA ARG A 9 26.55 -13.09 2.60
C ARG A 9 25.72 -11.89 2.13
N ARG A 10 24.97 -12.03 1.04
CA ARG A 10 23.87 -11.10 0.73
C ARG A 10 22.86 -11.17 1.88
N THR A 11 22.66 -10.06 2.57
CA THR A 11 21.47 -9.86 3.40
C THR A 11 20.25 -9.82 2.48
N SER A 12 19.19 -10.58 2.79
CA SER A 12 17.96 -10.66 1.98
C SER A 12 17.26 -9.30 1.72
N ALA A 13 17.64 -8.27 2.47
CA ALA A 13 17.18 -6.89 2.28
C ALA A 13 17.63 -6.26 0.95
N ASP A 14 18.70 -6.79 0.32
CA ASP A 14 19.38 -6.17 -0.83
C ASP A 14 19.09 -6.88 -2.17
N SER A 15 18.25 -7.91 -2.16
CA SER A 15 17.85 -8.60 -3.39
C SER A 15 16.72 -7.81 -4.11
N PRO A 16 16.77 -7.66 -5.44
CA PRO A 16 15.66 -7.06 -6.20
C PRO A 16 14.37 -7.84 -5.97
N MET A 17 13.22 -7.13 -5.91
CA MET A 17 11.91 -7.77 -5.75
C MET A 17 11.56 -8.58 -7.01
N SER A 18 10.89 -9.71 -6.84
CA SER A 18 10.31 -10.47 -7.95
C SER A 18 8.94 -9.92 -8.33
N CYS A 19 8.48 -10.17 -9.57
CA CYS A 19 7.13 -9.78 -9.99
C CYS A 19 6.03 -10.36 -9.09
N HIS A 20 6.25 -11.55 -8.52
CA HIS A 20 5.31 -12.16 -7.55
C HIS A 20 5.21 -11.32 -6.28
N GLN A 21 6.36 -10.95 -5.71
CA GLN A 21 6.40 -10.11 -4.50
C GLN A 21 5.78 -8.72 -4.78
N VAL A 22 5.99 -8.17 -5.97
CA VAL A 22 5.33 -6.92 -6.37
C VAL A 22 3.82 -7.11 -6.44
N GLY A 23 3.32 -8.17 -7.07
CA GLY A 23 1.88 -8.47 -7.13
C GLY A 23 1.24 -8.58 -5.74
N GLU A 24 1.91 -9.22 -4.77
CA GLU A 24 1.43 -9.33 -3.39
C GLU A 24 1.40 -7.98 -2.64
N LEU A 25 2.30 -7.06 -2.99
CA LEU A 25 2.47 -5.79 -2.27
C LEU A 25 1.90 -4.57 -3.00
N LEU A 26 1.46 -4.73 -4.25
CA LEU A 26 1.09 -3.60 -5.12
C LEU A 26 -0.03 -2.75 -4.52
N GLN A 27 -1.09 -3.36 -3.97
CA GLN A 27 -2.18 -2.58 -3.35
C GLN A 27 -1.70 -1.81 -2.13
N HIS A 28 -0.97 -2.44 -1.22
CA HIS A 28 -0.37 -1.76 -0.06
C HIS A 28 0.55 -0.60 -0.46
N TYR A 29 1.30 -0.75 -1.57
CA TYR A 29 2.09 0.35 -2.13
C TYR A 29 1.19 1.49 -2.62
N LEU A 30 0.17 1.19 -3.42
CA LEU A 30 -0.77 2.17 -3.95
C LEU A 30 -1.63 2.84 -2.88
N ASP A 31 -1.78 2.21 -1.70
CA ASP A 31 -2.47 2.75 -0.52
C ASP A 31 -1.52 3.46 0.46
N CYS A 32 -0.24 3.59 0.12
CA CYS A 32 0.79 4.20 0.97
C CYS A 32 0.97 3.51 2.34
N GLU A 33 0.75 2.19 2.40
CA GLU A 33 0.84 1.37 3.62
C GLU A 33 2.18 0.66 3.79
N LEU A 34 3.06 0.74 2.78
CA LEU A 34 4.40 0.16 2.85
C LEU A 34 5.39 1.10 3.55
N ASP A 35 6.32 0.49 4.29
CA ASP A 35 7.50 1.20 4.80
C ASP A 35 8.38 1.73 3.66
N ALA A 36 9.15 2.78 3.93
CA ALA A 36 9.95 3.49 2.93
C ALA A 36 10.92 2.58 2.15
N SER A 37 11.49 1.56 2.82
CA SER A 37 12.43 0.63 2.18
C SER A 37 11.72 -0.26 1.17
N ARG A 38 10.56 -0.81 1.52
CA ARG A 38 9.75 -1.60 0.61
C ARG A 38 9.18 -0.77 -0.53
N SER A 39 8.70 0.44 -0.24
CA SER A 39 8.21 1.37 -1.27
C SER A 39 9.28 1.70 -2.31
N LEU A 40 10.51 1.97 -1.88
CA LEU A 40 11.61 2.25 -2.80
C LEU A 40 11.93 1.06 -3.71
N ARG A 41 12.02 -0.14 -3.14
CA ARG A 41 12.32 -1.37 -3.89
C ARG A 41 11.22 -1.73 -4.87
N LEU A 42 9.96 -1.53 -4.49
CA LEU A 42 8.82 -1.80 -5.37
C LEU A 42 8.78 -0.76 -6.50
N SER A 43 8.97 0.53 -6.21
CA SER A 43 9.07 1.59 -7.22
C SER A 43 10.14 1.27 -8.27
N ALA A 44 11.34 0.88 -7.83
CA ALA A 44 12.42 0.49 -8.74
C ALA A 44 12.01 -0.69 -9.66
N HIS A 45 11.29 -1.69 -9.12
CA HIS A 45 10.78 -2.79 -9.95
C HIS A 45 9.71 -2.33 -10.96
N LEU A 46 8.83 -1.38 -10.60
CA LEU A 46 7.82 -0.86 -11.53
C LEU A 46 8.46 -0.09 -12.69
N GLU A 47 9.55 0.62 -12.43
CA GLU A 47 10.35 1.32 -13.45
C GLU A 47 11.03 0.32 -14.40
N ASP A 48 11.59 -0.77 -13.87
CA ASP A 48 12.35 -1.75 -14.65
C ASP A 48 11.47 -2.80 -15.35
N CYS A 49 10.28 -3.12 -14.81
CA CYS A 49 9.41 -4.19 -15.29
C CYS A 49 8.14 -3.64 -15.94
N ARG A 50 8.13 -3.58 -17.27
CA ARG A 50 6.97 -3.13 -18.07
C ARG A 50 5.65 -3.79 -17.68
N ARG A 51 5.64 -5.10 -17.40
CA ARG A 51 4.40 -5.82 -17.04
C ARG A 51 3.84 -5.32 -15.71
N CYS A 52 4.69 -5.19 -14.70
CA CYS A 52 4.26 -4.71 -13.38
C CYS A 52 3.90 -3.23 -13.41
N GLY A 53 4.63 -2.41 -14.19
CA GLY A 53 4.27 -1.00 -14.40
C GLY A 53 2.88 -0.82 -15.02
N LEU A 54 2.54 -1.60 -16.06
CA LEU A 54 1.20 -1.57 -16.67
C LEU A 54 0.10 -2.03 -15.71
N GLU A 55 0.40 -3.01 -14.86
CA GLU A 55 -0.51 -3.46 -13.82
C GLU A 55 -0.78 -2.36 -12.78
N ALA A 56 0.28 -1.69 -12.31
CA ALA A 56 0.17 -0.55 -11.39
C ALA A 56 -0.67 0.60 -11.99
N GLU A 57 -0.38 1.01 -13.22
CA GLU A 57 -1.14 2.05 -13.92
C GLU A 57 -2.63 1.68 -14.05
N THR A 58 -2.92 0.41 -14.34
CA THR A 58 -4.30 -0.09 -14.44
C THR A 58 -5.03 0.07 -13.10
N TYR A 59 -4.40 -0.32 -12.00
CA TYR A 59 -4.99 -0.16 -10.67
C TYR A 59 -5.15 1.30 -10.27
N GLU A 60 -4.18 2.17 -10.55
CA GLU A 60 -4.29 3.61 -10.30
C GLU A 60 -5.49 4.21 -11.04
N ARG A 61 -5.67 3.89 -12.32
CA ARG A 61 -6.83 4.34 -13.10
C ARG A 61 -8.15 3.87 -12.51
N ILE A 62 -8.22 2.61 -12.04
CA ILE A 62 -9.41 2.09 -11.36
C ILE A 62 -9.68 2.88 -10.07
N LYS A 63 -8.66 3.10 -9.23
CA LYS A 63 -8.78 3.88 -7.98
C LYS A 63 -9.25 5.31 -8.24
N LEU A 64 -8.69 5.97 -9.26
CA LEU A 64 -9.09 7.32 -9.66
C LEU A 64 -10.56 7.36 -10.13
N SER A 65 -10.98 6.40 -10.97
CA SER A 65 -12.37 6.29 -11.43
C SER A 65 -13.33 6.10 -10.25
N LEU A 66 -13.00 5.20 -9.31
CA LEU A 66 -13.80 4.97 -8.12
C LEU A 66 -13.84 6.21 -7.21
N ALA A 67 -12.72 6.93 -7.06
CA ALA A 67 -12.66 8.14 -6.26
C ALA A 67 -13.54 9.27 -6.85
N GLN A 68 -13.58 9.40 -8.18
CA GLN A 68 -14.43 10.38 -8.87
C GLN A 68 -15.92 10.11 -8.72
N GLN A 69 -16.31 8.84 -8.51
CA GLN A 69 -17.70 8.44 -8.30
C GLN A 69 -18.15 8.55 -6.84
N ARG A 70 -17.25 8.93 -5.91
CA ARG A 70 -17.62 9.04 -4.50
C ARG A 70 -18.53 10.24 -4.27
N PRO A 71 -19.75 10.05 -3.73
CA PRO A 71 -20.56 11.18 -3.29
C PRO A 71 -19.84 11.95 -2.19
N GLU A 72 -19.99 13.27 -2.19
CA GLU A 72 -19.45 14.11 -1.14
C GLU A 72 -20.08 13.74 0.20
N VAL A 73 -19.24 13.39 1.18
CA VAL A 73 -19.73 13.05 2.52
C VAL A 73 -20.12 14.36 3.20
N ALA A 74 -21.39 14.49 3.59
CA ALA A 74 -21.84 15.65 4.35
C ALA A 74 -20.92 15.86 5.58
N PRO A 75 -20.40 17.07 5.83
CA PRO A 75 -19.44 17.33 6.89
C PRO A 75 -19.86 16.77 8.26
N ASP A 76 -21.14 16.86 8.59
CA ASP A 76 -21.70 16.38 9.85
C ASP A 76 -21.69 14.86 9.98
N SER A 77 -21.68 14.11 8.87
CA SER A 77 -21.61 12.65 8.89
C SER A 77 -20.29 12.15 9.46
N LEU A 78 -19.17 12.83 9.17
CA LEU A 78 -17.88 12.49 9.76
C LEU A 78 -17.82 12.84 11.24
N ALA A 79 -18.45 13.94 11.65
CA ALA A 79 -18.55 14.31 13.06
C ALA A 79 -19.34 13.27 13.85
N ARG A 80 -20.53 12.88 13.37
CA ARG A 80 -21.36 11.83 13.97
C ARG A 80 -20.63 10.48 14.05
N LEU A 81 -19.90 10.10 12.99
CA LEU A 81 -19.13 8.86 12.97
C LEU A 81 -18.01 8.87 14.02
N ARG A 82 -17.30 9.99 14.18
CA ARG A 82 -16.24 10.14 15.20
C ARG A 82 -16.79 10.10 16.62
N GLU A 83 -17.93 10.77 16.86
CA GLU A 83 -18.62 10.75 18.14
C GLU A 83 -19.06 9.32 18.49
N PHE A 84 -19.72 8.65 17.55
CA PHE A 84 -20.11 7.25 17.69
C PHE A 84 -18.92 6.35 18.05
N GLY A 85 -17.80 6.44 17.33
CA GLY A 85 -16.60 5.67 17.63
C GLY A 85 -16.01 5.96 19.01
N THR A 86 -16.06 7.23 19.45
CA THR A 86 -15.59 7.64 20.78
C THR A 86 -16.43 7.01 21.89
N ARG A 87 -17.75 6.91 21.70
CA ARG A 87 -18.68 6.32 22.67
C ARG A 87 -18.52 4.81 22.76
N LEU A 88 -18.38 4.14 21.61
CA LEU A 88 -18.04 2.70 21.57
C LEU A 88 -16.74 2.40 22.33
N ALA A 89 -15.70 3.22 22.14
CA ALA A 89 -14.42 3.05 22.83
C ALA A 89 -14.52 3.24 24.36
N ARG A 90 -15.56 3.94 24.84
CA ARG A 90 -15.87 4.15 26.26
C ARG A 90 -16.87 3.14 26.83
N GLY A 91 -17.41 2.25 25.99
CA GLY A 91 -18.44 1.28 26.40
C GLY A 91 -19.82 1.90 26.63
N GLU A 92 -20.07 3.09 26.08
CA GLU A 92 -21.37 3.77 26.15
C GLU A 92 -22.31 3.22 25.06
N GLU A 93 -23.59 3.01 25.38
CA GLU A 93 -24.59 2.68 24.37
C GLU A 93 -24.73 3.85 23.37
N PRO A 94 -24.88 3.61 22.05
CA PRO A 94 -25.13 4.66 21.06
C PRO A 94 -26.46 5.40 21.32
N LEU A 95 -26.55 6.68 20.95
CA LEU A 95 -27.82 7.41 20.96
C LEU A 95 -28.66 6.89 19.79
N ASP A 96 -29.92 6.57 20.06
CA ASP A 96 -30.91 6.23 19.03
C ASP A 96 -31.02 7.40 18.02
N PRO A 97 -31.05 7.13 16.69
CA PRO A 97 -30.98 8.16 15.65
C PRO A 97 -32.17 9.14 15.63
#